data_AF-A0A0V7ZJQ2-F1
#
_entry.id   AF-A0A0V7ZJQ2-F1
#
_cell.length_a   1.000
_cell.length_b   1.000
_cell.length_c   1.000
_cell.angle_alpha   90.00
_cell.angle_beta   90.00
_cell.angle_gamma   90.00
#
_symmetry.space_group_name_H-M   'P 1'
#
loop_
_entity.id
_entity.type
_entity.pdbx_description
1 polymer ?
#
loop_
_entity_poly.entity_id
_entity_poly.type
_entity_poly.pdbx_seq_one_letter_code
_entity_poly.pdbx_strand_id
1 'polypeptide(L)'
;MQKFAGNLHFWRRKGIFITTATFTKEAKDFVSRIDNRIILIDGETLALLMIENNVGVTSLESYEIKKICSDFFNRCLNKNKYALRNL
;
A
#
# COMPACT_ATOMS: atom_id res chain seq x y z
N MET A 1 -7.22 16.07 20.00
CA MET A 1 -7.34 16.72 18.68
C MET A 1 -7.60 18.23 18.78
N GLN A 2 -8.61 18.66 19.53
CA GLN A 2 -8.98 20.08 19.64
C GLN A 2 -7.84 20.99 20.16
N LYS A 3 -7.07 20.54 21.17
CA LYS A 3 -5.87 21.24 21.65
C LYS A 3 -4.77 21.40 20.58
N PHE A 4 -4.62 20.43 19.69
CA PHE A 4 -3.64 20.49 18.59
C PHE A 4 -4.10 21.48 17.51
N ALA A 5 -5.39 21.43 17.14
CA ALA A 5 -5.97 22.38 16.19
C ALA A 5 -5.90 23.84 16.72
N GLY A 6 -6.16 24.04 18.02
CA GLY A 6 -6.01 25.35 18.67
C GLY A 6 -4.60 25.93 18.56
N ASN A 7 -3.56 25.11 18.77
CA ASN A 7 -2.16 25.53 18.63
C ASN A 7 -1.75 25.79 17.17
N LEU A 8 -2.45 25.19 16.20
CA LEU A 8 -2.15 25.31 14.79
C LEU A 8 -2.65 26.65 14.20
N HIS A 9 -3.69 27.25 14.78
CA HIS A 9 -4.29 28.51 14.32
C HIS A 9 -3.35 29.72 14.34
N PHE A 10 -2.29 29.71 15.13
CA PHE A 10 -1.49 30.91 15.36
C PHE A 10 -0.28 31.06 14.42
N TRP A 11 0.22 29.98 13.81
CA TRP A 11 1.44 30.05 12.96
C TRP A 11 1.51 29.16 11.71
N ARG A 12 0.68 28.11 11.55
CA ARG A 12 0.81 27.15 10.42
C ARG A 12 -0.55 26.67 9.92
N ARG A 13 -0.85 26.82 8.63
CA ARG A 13 -2.14 26.43 8.03
C ARG A 13 -2.27 24.94 7.64
N LYS A 14 -1.19 24.16 7.76
CA LYS A 14 -1.15 22.74 7.40
C LYS A 14 -0.56 21.93 8.55
N GLY A 15 -1.17 20.80 8.88
CA GLY A 15 -0.71 19.89 9.92
C GLY A 15 -1.01 18.44 9.58
N ILE A 16 -0.22 17.52 10.12
CA ILE A 16 -0.45 16.07 10.02
C ILE A 16 -0.66 15.55 11.43
N PHE A 17 -1.71 14.78 11.64
CA PHE A 17 -1.96 14.07 12.88
C PHE A 17 -1.86 12.57 12.62
N ILE A 18 -0.95 11.90 13.31
CA ILE A 18 -0.65 10.47 13.13
C ILE A 18 -1.02 9.73 14.42
N THR A 19 -1.64 8.56 14.29
CA THR A 19 -1.93 7.65 15.41
C THR A 19 -1.85 6.20 14.92
N THR A 20 -1.56 5.27 15.83
CA THR A 20 -1.56 3.82 15.54
C THR A 20 -2.95 3.19 15.65
N ALA A 21 -3.93 3.92 16.19
CA ALA A 21 -5.33 3.50 16.27
C ALA A 21 -6.16 4.09 15.11
N THR A 22 -7.48 3.89 15.14
CA THR A 22 -8.41 4.55 14.22
C THR A 22 -8.92 5.88 14.80
N PHE A 23 -9.27 6.83 13.92
CA PHE A 23 -9.98 8.03 14.35
C PHE A 23 -11.48 7.76 14.44
N THR A 24 -12.12 8.31 15.47
CA THR A 24 -13.58 8.31 15.57
C THR A 24 -14.21 9.21 14.50
N LYS A 25 -15.50 9.02 14.25
CA LYS A 25 -16.25 9.85 13.29
C LYS A 25 -16.22 11.33 13.70
N GLU A 26 -16.38 11.60 14.99
CA GLU A 26 -16.37 12.96 15.55
C GLU A 26 -15.03 13.66 15.33
N ALA A 27 -13.92 12.91 15.38
CA ALA A 27 -12.59 13.44 15.10
C ALA A 27 -12.43 13.84 13.62
N LYS A 28 -12.94 13.01 12.70
CA LYS A 28 -12.95 13.31 11.26
C LYS A 28 -13.85 14.51 10.95
N ASP A 29 -15.04 14.55 11.55
CA ASP A 29 -16.01 15.65 11.42
C ASP A 29 -15.49 16.95 12.05
N PHE A 30 -14.74 16.88 13.14
CA PHE A 30 -14.09 18.05 13.72
C PHE A 30 -13.10 18.66 12.75
N VAL A 31 -12.23 17.85 12.13
CA VAL A 31 -11.21 18.32 11.19
C VAL A 31 -11.80 18.90 9.90
N SER A 32 -12.90 18.34 9.40
CA SER A 32 -13.56 18.86 8.19
C SER A 32 -14.20 20.23 8.38
N ARG A 33 -14.46 20.66 9.62
CA ARG A 33 -15.08 21.95 9.95
C ARG A 33 -14.09 23.08 10.17
N ILE A 34 -12.80 22.78 10.31
CA ILE A 34 -11.77 23.78 10.62
C ILE A 34 -11.15 24.24 9.31
N ASP A 35 -10.90 25.54 9.18
CA ASP A 35 -10.32 26.15 7.97
C ASP A 35 -8.85 25.72 7.73
N ASN A 36 -8.20 25.14 8.74
CA ASN A 36 -6.84 24.62 8.66
C ASN A 36 -6.83 23.23 7.99
N ARG A 37 -5.90 23.04 7.05
CA ARG A 37 -5.76 21.76 6.33
C ARG A 37 -5.00 20.75 7.20
N ILE A 38 -5.74 19.97 7.99
CA ILE A 38 -5.19 18.88 8.80
C ILE A 38 -5.39 17.55 8.06
N ILE A 39 -4.30 16.82 7.84
CA ILE A 39 -4.32 15.47 7.29
C ILE A 39 -4.29 14.47 8.44
N LEU A 40 -5.15 13.45 8.37
CA LEU A 40 -5.25 12.37 9.35
C LEU A 40 -4.63 11.11 8.78
N ILE A 41 -3.68 10.53 9.50
CA ILE A 41 -3.07 9.24 9.19
C ILE A 41 -3.35 8.33 10.38
N ASP A 42 -4.23 7.34 10.17
CA ASP A 42 -4.53 6.31 11.16
C ASP A 42 -3.58 5.12 11.03
N GLY A 43 -3.72 4.14 11.93
CA GLY A 43 -2.82 2.99 11.98
C GLY A 43 -2.80 2.16 10.70
N GLU A 44 -3.94 1.99 10.04
CA GLU A 44 -4.03 1.24 8.77
C GLU A 44 -3.30 1.97 7.65
N THR A 45 -3.57 3.27 7.46
CA THR A 45 -2.88 4.10 6.46
C THR A 45 -1.39 4.19 6.76
N LEU A 46 -1.01 4.32 8.03
CA LEU A 46 0.38 4.35 8.47
C LEU A 46 1.09 3.04 8.12
N ALA A 47 0.48 1.89 8.39
CA ALA A 47 1.05 0.59 8.07
C ALA A 47 1.22 0.39 6.56
N LEU A 48 0.25 0.80 5.76
CA LEU A 48 0.36 0.77 4.29
C LEU A 48 1.54 1.63 3.81
N LEU A 49 1.67 2.86 4.31
CA LEU A 49 2.78 3.75 3.96
C LEU A 49 4.14 3.18 4.40
N MET A 50 4.20 2.53 5.57
CA MET A 50 5.39 1.84 6.06
C MET A 50 5.81 0.70 5.13
N ILE A 51 4.85 -0.10 4.65
CA ILE A 51 5.10 -1.19 3.70
C ILE A 51 5.56 -0.64 2.34
N GLU A 52 4.81 0.31 1.77
CA GLU A 52 5.11 0.90 0.46
C GLU A 52 6.50 1.55 0.40
N ASN A 53 6.92 2.19 1.48
CA ASN A 53 8.19 2.91 1.55
C ASN A 53 9.31 2.11 2.25
N ASN A 54 9.06 0.86 2.64
CA ASN A 54 10.00 0.01 3.39
C ASN A 54 10.55 0.67 4.67
N VAL A 55 9.69 1.37 5.42
CA VAL A 55 10.06 2.06 6.67
C VAL A 55 9.55 1.26 7.87
N GLY A 56 10.46 0.86 8.76
CA GLY A 56 10.08 0.17 10.01
C GLY A 56 9.50 -1.23 9.81
N VAL A 57 9.73 -1.83 8.65
CA VAL A 57 9.32 -3.20 8.29
C VAL A 57 10.53 -3.99 7.82
N THR A 58 10.46 -5.31 7.95
CA THR A 58 11.48 -6.24 7.43
C THR A 58 10.79 -7.26 6.53
N SER A 59 11.33 -7.49 5.35
CA SER A 59 10.85 -8.56 4.46
C SER A 59 11.11 -9.91 5.11
N LEU A 60 10.03 -10.69 5.30
CA LEU A 60 10.14 -12.01 5.90
C LEU A 60 10.47 -13.07 4.84
N GLU A 61 9.66 -13.16 3.79
CA GLU A 61 9.82 -14.14 2.70
C GLU A 61 9.35 -13.55 1.37
N SER A 62 9.96 -13.99 0.27
CA SER A 62 9.57 -13.63 -1.10
C SER A 62 9.16 -14.88 -1.87
N TYR A 63 7.96 -14.88 -2.45
CA TYR A 63 7.44 -16.00 -3.22
C TYR A 63 7.41 -15.69 -4.71
N GLU A 64 7.95 -16.59 -5.53
CA GLU A 64 7.89 -16.51 -6.97
C GLU A 64 6.72 -17.37 -7.49
N ILE A 65 5.72 -16.75 -8.09
CA ILE A 65 4.59 -17.47 -8.69
C ILE A 65 4.91 -17.76 -10.16
N LYS A 66 5.11 -19.05 -10.48
CA LYS A 66 5.38 -19.51 -11.85
C LYS A 66 4.11 -20.03 -12.49
N LYS A 67 3.84 -19.57 -13.71
CA LYS A 67 2.79 -20.12 -14.57
C LYS A 67 3.39 -21.04 -15.63
N ILE A 68 2.74 -22.18 -15.87
CA ILE A 68 3.12 -23.08 -16.96
C ILE A 68 2.94 -22.35 -18.30
N CYS A 69 4.03 -22.28 -19.09
CA CYS A 69 4.02 -21.66 -20.41
C CYS A 69 3.56 -22.66 -21.48
N SER A 70 2.27 -22.71 -21.79
CA SER A 70 1.73 -23.64 -22.80
C SER A 70 2.40 -23.51 -24.18
N ASP A 71 2.84 -22.30 -24.52
CA ASP A 71 3.58 -22.00 -25.76
C ASP A 71 4.93 -22.71 -25.85
N PHE A 72 5.62 -22.88 -24.71
CA PHE A 72 6.84 -23.68 -24.62
C PHE A 72 6.55 -25.15 -24.94
N PHE A 73 5.46 -25.71 -24.38
CA PHE A 73 5.07 -27.10 -24.63
C PHE A 73 4.61 -27.33 -26.07
N ASN A 74 3.82 -26.40 -26.63
CA ASN A 74 3.30 -26.52 -27.98
C ASN A 74 4.37 -26.36 -29.06
N ARG A 75 5.35 -25.45 -28.88
CA ARG A 75 6.36 -25.15 -29.91
C ARG A 75 7.67 -25.91 -29.76
N CYS A 76 8.15 -26.17 -28.54
CA CYS A 76 9.47 -26.75 -28.32
C CYS A 76 9.43 -28.27 -28.08
N LEU A 77 8.43 -28.80 -27.38
CA LEU A 77 8.35 -30.24 -27.08
C LEU A 77 7.72 -31.06 -28.21
N ASN A 78 6.78 -30.49 -28.97
CA ASN A 78 6.16 -31.20 -30.10
C ASN A 78 7.05 -31.31 -31.35
N LYS A 79 8.23 -30.66 -31.40
CA LYS A 79 9.17 -30.81 -32.53
C LYS A 79 9.69 -32.25 -32.68
N ASN A 80 9.71 -33.05 -31.61
CA ASN A 80 10.17 -34.44 -31.67
C ASN A 80 9.14 -35.42 -32.27
N LYS A 81 7.88 -35.01 -32.44
CA LYS A 81 6.83 -35.88 -33.00
C LYS A 81 6.80 -35.87 -34.54
N TYR A 82 7.40 -34.86 -35.16
CA TYR A 82 7.52 -34.75 -36.63
C TYR A 82 8.81 -35.37 -37.19
N ALA A 83 9.81 -35.68 -36.35
CA ALA A 83 11.05 -36.31 -36.78
C ALA A 83 10.94 -37.84 -36.98
N LEU A 84 9.93 -38.49 -36.41
CA LEU A 84 9.73 -39.96 -36.47
C LEU A 84 8.61 -40.40 -37.42
N ARG A 85 8.13 -39.52 -38.30
CA ARG A 85 7.13 -39.87 -39.33
C ARG A 85 7.72 -40.17 -40.72
N ASN A 86 9.05 -40.14 -40.85
CA ASN A 86 9.77 -40.46 -42.10
C ASN A 86 10.80 -41.61 -41.91
N LEU A 87 10.55 -42.51 -40.97
CA LEU A 87 11.23 -43.81 -40.86
C LEU A 87 10.19 -44.92 -40.91
#